data_AF-A0A1M5M1V0-F1
#
_entry.id   AF-A0A1M5M1V0-F1
#
_cell.length_a   1.000
_cell.length_b   1.000
_cell.length_c   1.000
_cell.angle_alpha   90.00
_cell.angle_beta   90.00
_cell.angle_gamma   90.00
#
_symmetry.space_group_name_H-M   'P 1'
#
loop_
_entity.id
_entity.type
_entity.pdbx_description
1 polymer ?
#
loop_
_entity_poly.entity_id
_entity_poly.type
_entity_poly.pdbx_seq_one_letter_code
_entity_poly.pdbx_strand_id
1 'polypeptide(L)' 'MAKVTLQDIKDARETIKDIVRTTDILESNKLSALTGAKVFYKCENLQKTGSFKIRGACNKIAS' A
#
# COMPACT_ATOMS: atom_id res chain seq x y z
N MET A 1 0.43 -23.18 8.91
CA MET A 1 0.44 -21.71 9.10
C MET A 1 -0.94 -21.20 8.74
N ALA A 2 -1.53 -20.32 9.56
CA ALA A 2 -2.82 -19.72 9.24
C ALA A 2 -2.69 -18.77 8.05
N LYS A 3 -3.70 -18.74 7.17
CA LYS A 3 -3.75 -17.85 6.01
C LYS A 3 -4.14 -16.44 6.47
N VAL A 4 -3.46 -15.42 5.95
CA VAL A 4 -3.81 -14.02 6.21
C VAL A 4 -5.22 -13.74 5.70
N THR A 5 -6.06 -13.20 6.58
CA THR A 5 -7.45 -12.81 6.33
C THR A 5 -7.55 -11.31 6.02
N LEU A 6 -8.72 -10.89 5.54
CA LEU A 6 -9.01 -9.47 5.37
C LEU A 6 -8.98 -8.71 6.72
N GLN A 7 -9.39 -9.37 7.81
CA GLN A 7 -9.40 -8.74 9.12
C GLN A 7 -7.97 -8.43 9.59
N ASP A 8 -7.02 -9.36 9.40
CA ASP A 8 -5.61 -9.13 9.72
C ASP A 8 -5.04 -7.89 9.01
N ILE A 9 -5.46 -7.64 7.76
CA ILE A 9 -5.04 -6.47 6.98
C ILE A 9 -5.68 -5.17 7.51
N LYS A 10 -6.94 -5.23 7.96
CA LYS A 10 -7.64 -4.09 8.57
C LYS A 10 -7.02 -3.73 9.92
N ASP A 11 -6.69 -4.73 10.73
CA ASP A 11 -6.04 -4.54 12.02
C ASP A 11 -4.64 -3.96 11.80
N ALA A 12 -3.88 -4.52 10.85
CA ALA A 12 -2.57 -3.98 10.48
C ALA A 12 -2.63 -2.51 10.02
N ARG A 13 -3.68 -2.11 9.29
CA ARG A 13 -3.89 -0.71 8.90
C ARG A 13 -4.01 0.21 10.11
N GLU A 14 -4.78 -0.20 11.12
CA GLU A 14 -4.93 0.59 12.35
C GLU A 14 -3.63 0.63 13.16
N THR A 15 -2.92 -0.48 13.26
CA THR A 15 -1.63 -0.58 13.97
C THR A 15 -0.57 0.36 13.40
N ILE A 16 -0.49 0.51 12.08
CA ILE A 16 0.60 1.26 11.43
C ILE A 16 0.23 2.68 11.01
N LYS A 17 -0.99 3.15 11.28
CA LYS A 17 -1.55 4.39 10.70
C LYS A 17 -0.73 5.65 10.96
N ASP A 18 -0.11 5.74 12.14
CA ASP A 18 0.71 6.90 12.54
C ASP A 18 2.17 6.78 12.06
N ILE A 19 2.56 5.60 11.56
CA ILE A 19 3.93 5.31 11.12
C ILE A 19 4.06 5.43 9.60
N VAL A 20 3.06 5.01 8.82
CA VAL A 20 3.15 4.98 7.35
C VAL A 20 2.44 6.16 6.69
N ARG A 21 2.82 6.50 5.47
CA ARG A 21 2.12 7.49 4.65
C ARG A 21 0.93 6.87 3.92
N THR A 22 -0.14 7.65 3.79
CA THR A 22 -1.12 7.46 2.71
C THR A 22 -0.48 7.97 1.43
N THR A 23 0.05 7.06 0.63
CA THR A 23 0.70 7.38 -0.65
C THR A 23 -0.35 7.74 -1.71
N ASP A 24 0.04 8.61 -2.64
CA ASP A 24 -0.87 9.10 -3.67
C ASP A 24 -1.33 8.00 -4.63
N ILE A 25 -2.48 8.26 -5.26
CA ILE A 25 -2.96 7.53 -6.43
C ILE A 25 -2.79 8.44 -7.62
N LEU A 26 -1.98 8.03 -8.61
CA LEU A 26 -1.78 8.79 -9.84
C LEU A 26 -2.42 8.05 -11.02
N GLU A 27 -3.19 8.76 -11.83
CA GLU A 27 -3.72 8.21 -13.08
C GLU A 27 -2.64 8.22 -14.17
N SER A 28 -2.63 7.18 -15.01
CA SER A 28 -1.75 7.06 -16.16
C SER A 28 -2.52 7.25 -17.46
N ASN A 29 -2.62 8.48 -17.97
CA ASN A 29 -3.32 8.74 -19.24
C ASN A 29 -2.78 7.90 -20.40
N LYS A 30 -1.45 7.69 -20.45
CA LYS A 30 -0.80 6.88 -21.48
C LYS A 30 -1.21 5.40 -21.40
N LEU A 31 -1.15 4.80 -20.21
CA LEU A 31 -1.56 3.39 -20.06
C LEU A 31 -3.06 3.24 -20.20
N SER A 32 -3.85 4.22 -19.76
CA SER A 32 -5.29 4.20 -19.94
C SER A 32 -5.65 4.16 -21.43
N ALA A 33 -5.01 5.02 -22.24
CA ALA A 33 -5.20 5.01 -23.69
C ALA A 33 -4.72 3.70 -24.35
N LEU A 34 -3.60 3.13 -23.91
CA LEU A 34 -3.05 1.90 -24.47
C LEU A 34 -3.90 0.67 -24.18
N THR A 35 -4.51 0.61 -23.00
CA THR A 35 -5.27 -0.57 -22.53
C THR A 35 -6.78 -0.45 -22.75
N GLY A 36 -7.28 0.76 -22.99
CA GLY A 36 -8.73 1.04 -23.02
C GLY A 36 -9.41 1.01 -21.64
N ALA A 37 -8.66 0.86 -20.56
CA ALA A 37 -9.15 0.87 -19.18
C ALA A 37 -8.65 2.12 -18.44
N LYS A 38 -9.22 2.44 -17.26
CA LYS A 38 -8.63 3.47 -16.38
C LYS A 38 -7.51 2.86 -15.55
N VAL A 39 -6.28 3.33 -15.75
CA VAL A 39 -5.09 2.79 -15.07
C VAL A 39 -4.58 3.78 -14.02
N PHE A 40 -4.41 3.28 -12.79
CA PHE A 40 -3.93 4.05 -11.66
C PHE A 40 -2.71 3.39 -10.99
N TYR A 41 -1.78 4.20 -10.51
CA TYR A 41 -0.64 3.76 -9.71
C TYR A 41 -0.90 4.03 -8.23
N LYS A 42 -0.67 3.02 -7.39
CA LYS A 42 -0.46 3.23 -5.95
C LYS A 42 1.03 3.47 -5.71
N CYS A 43 1.42 4.72 -5.46
CA CYS A 43 2.82 5.15 -5.50
C CYS A 43 3.60 4.79 -4.22
N GLU A 44 3.79 3.50 -3.94
CA GLU A 44 4.54 3.02 -2.76
C GLU A 44 6.04 3.33 -2.81
N ASN A 45 6.57 3.75 -3.95
CA ASN A 45 7.91 4.35 -4.03
C ASN A 45 8.02 5.68 -3.26
N LEU A 46 6.89 6.35 -2.97
CA LEU A 46 6.81 7.58 -2.17
C LEU A 46 6.59 7.32 -0.67
N GLN A 47 6.48 6.05 -0.29
CA GLN A 47 6.38 5.66 1.11
C GLN A 47 7.67 6.01 1.87
N LYS A 48 7.61 6.11 3.20
CA LYS A 48 8.80 6.15 4.05
C LYS A 48 9.74 5.00 3.66
N THR A 49 11.05 5.28 3.63
CA THR A 49 12.09 4.35 3.18
C THR A 49 11.97 3.88 1.71
N GLY A 50 11.18 4.55 0.88
CA GLY A 50 11.18 4.39 -0.58
C GLY A 50 10.50 3.13 -1.13
N SER A 51 9.79 2.35 -0.31
CA SER A 51 9.02 1.20 -0.79
C SER A 51 7.89 0.78 0.17
N PHE A 52 7.02 -0.11 -0.29
CA PHE A 52 5.90 -0.63 0.51
C PHE A 52 6.31 -1.41 1.77
N LYS A 53 7.58 -1.86 1.86
CA LYS A 53 8.03 -2.82 2.88
C LYS A 53 7.91 -2.31 4.31
N ILE A 54 7.99 -1.00 4.53
CA ILE A 54 7.85 -0.41 5.87
C ILE A 54 6.48 -0.75 6.49
N ARG A 55 5.44 -0.96 5.68
CA ARG A 55 4.12 -1.37 6.18
C ARG A 55 4.18 -2.71 6.91
N GLY A 56 4.77 -3.72 6.27
CA GLY A 56 4.92 -5.05 6.84
C GLY A 56 5.93 -5.07 7.99
N ALA A 57 7.05 -4.36 7.85
CA ALA A 57 8.06 -4.24 8.90
C ALA A 57 7.47 -3.63 10.18
N CYS A 58 6.77 -2.50 10.06
CA CYS A 58 6.15 -1.85 11.21
C CYS A 58 5.04 -2.70 11.83
N ASN A 59 4.18 -3.32 11.02
CA ASN A 59 3.15 -4.20 11.56
C ASN A 59 3.78 -5.36 12.34
N LYS A 60 4.82 -6.00 11.81
CA LYS A 60 5.51 -7.11 12.45
C LYS A 60 6.19 -6.74 13.77
N ILE A 61 6.70 -5.51 13.89
CA ILE A 61 7.36 -5.02 15.10
C ILE A 61 6.34 -4.62 16.17
N ALA A 62 5.17 -4.12 15.76
CA ALA A 62 4.13 -3.61 16.65
C ALA A 62 3.08 -4.65 17.07
N SER A 63 3.03 -5.82 16.43
CA SER A 63 2.08 -6.91 16.69
C SER A 63 2.68 -8.09 17.42
#